data_AF-A0A0F8B3Y5-F1
#
_entry.id   AF-A0A0F8B3Y5-F1
#
_cell.length_a   1.000
_cell.length_b   1.000
_cell.length_c   1.000
_cell.angle_alpha   90.00
_cell.angle_beta   90.00
_cell.angle_gamma   90.00
#
_symmetry.space_group_name_H-M   'P 1'
#
loop_
_entity.id
_entity.type
_entity.pdbx_description
1 polymer ?
#
loop_
_entity_poly.entity_id
_entity_poly.type
_entity_poly.pdbx_seq_one_letter_code
_entity_poly.pdbx_strand_id
1 'polypeptide(L)'
;MAPRSGFGSKSAGSGAFSSLETLSELSYLAPQADTSAISDANVIISFKSLQKKDDTTKTKAMEDLLSYAKAHPFDSNGGVEDAILDAWLTVYARLSIDNSRRVRELAHVLQFELLQSARKRMEKRFPNDERSTKPEDAEAKYCRVISASLSLVAFLITSVPKDAREQHFDLYKEYLSNEKVWESVNYAESGTAKAGLSLVALAFEHYREIMVPQKHVYQSSVHFDEGNARGLDCEV
;
A
#
# COMPACT_ATOMS: atom_id res chain seq x y z
N MET A 1 66.86 -8.68 -24.11
CA MET A 1 66.14 -9.53 -23.13
C MET A 1 65.43 -8.58 -22.17
N ALA A 2 64.09 -8.59 -22.20
CA ALA A 2 63.09 -7.77 -21.48
C ALA A 2 63.05 -6.24 -21.79
N PRO A 3 61.88 -5.55 -21.67
CA PRO A 3 60.58 -5.99 -21.15
C PRO A 3 59.36 -5.74 -22.07
N ARG A 4 58.20 -6.15 -21.54
CA ARG A 4 56.89 -6.42 -22.15
C ARG A 4 56.08 -5.13 -22.36
N SER A 5 55.39 -5.02 -23.50
CA SER A 5 54.31 -4.04 -23.69
C SER A 5 52.99 -4.68 -23.27
N GLY A 6 52.46 -4.24 -22.13
CA GLY A 6 51.12 -4.58 -21.67
C GLY A 6 50.12 -3.55 -22.19
N PHE A 7 49.06 -4.01 -22.86
CA PHE A 7 47.90 -3.19 -23.19
C PHE A 7 47.12 -2.91 -21.90
N GLY A 8 47.25 -1.70 -21.36
CA GLY A 8 46.46 -1.19 -20.25
C GLY A 8 45.13 -0.61 -20.75
N SER A 9 44.03 -1.26 -20.39
CA SER A 9 42.69 -0.69 -20.48
C SER A 9 42.57 0.42 -19.44
N LYS A 10 42.34 1.66 -19.88
CA LYS A 10 42.08 2.79 -18.99
C LYS A 10 40.61 2.74 -18.56
N SER A 11 40.37 2.19 -17.37
CA SER A 11 39.15 2.43 -16.61
C SER A 11 39.10 3.90 -16.20
N ALA A 12 38.21 4.69 -16.82
CA ALA A 12 37.85 6.00 -16.32
C ALA A 12 36.89 5.82 -15.14
N GLY A 13 37.44 5.84 -13.93
CA GLY A 13 36.70 6.04 -12.69
C GLY A 13 36.66 7.53 -12.35
N SER A 14 35.47 8.07 -12.25
CA SER A 14 35.08 9.32 -11.57
C SER A 14 33.58 9.16 -11.34
N GLY A 15 33.00 9.10 -10.14
CA GLY A 15 33.33 9.87 -8.95
C GLY A 15 32.14 10.79 -8.67
N ALA A 16 31.14 10.25 -7.95
CA ALA A 16 30.17 10.89 -7.04
C ALA A 16 29.57 12.28 -7.38
N PHE A 17 28.23 12.36 -7.47
CA PHE A 17 27.40 13.11 -6.51
C PHE A 17 25.88 12.87 -6.75
N SER A 18 25.22 12.44 -5.68
CA SER A 18 23.81 12.63 -5.32
C SER A 18 22.71 12.33 -6.34
N SER A 19 22.14 11.13 -6.24
CA SER A 19 20.68 10.97 -6.34
C SER A 19 20.21 10.26 -5.07
N LEU A 20 20.28 10.98 -3.95
CA LEU A 20 19.56 10.64 -2.72
C LEU A 20 18.16 11.27 -2.84
N GLU A 21 17.30 10.71 -3.69
CA GLU A 21 15.87 10.86 -3.51
C GLU A 21 15.18 9.54 -3.87
N THR A 22 14.38 9.05 -2.92
CA THR A 22 13.43 7.94 -3.06
C THR A 22 14.03 6.55 -3.32
N LEU A 23 14.84 6.04 -2.38
CA LEU A 23 14.75 4.60 -2.10
C LEU A 23 13.32 4.36 -1.60
N SER A 24 12.54 3.58 -2.34
CA SER A 24 11.25 3.09 -1.84
C SER A 24 11.45 2.51 -0.44
N GLU A 25 10.59 2.83 0.53
CA GLU A 25 10.59 2.22 1.88
C GLU A 25 10.52 0.68 1.87
N LEU A 26 10.20 0.11 0.70
CA LEU A 26 10.17 -1.32 0.41
C LEU A 26 11.49 -1.88 -0.16
N SER A 27 12.50 -1.03 -0.38
CA SER A 27 13.84 -1.45 -0.80
C SER A 27 14.53 -2.20 0.34
N TYR A 28 15.21 -3.30 0.05
CA TYR A 28 16.01 -4.05 1.02
C TYR A 28 17.15 -3.22 1.67
N LEU A 29 17.40 -2.01 1.15
CA LEU A 29 18.34 -1.02 1.66
C LEU A 29 17.68 0.10 2.48
N ALA A 30 16.41 -0.06 2.87
CA ALA A 30 15.70 0.91 3.71
C ALA A 30 16.43 1.17 5.04
N PRO A 31 16.32 2.38 5.63
CA PRO A 31 16.94 2.72 6.90
C PRO A 31 16.58 1.68 7.97
N GLN A 32 17.59 1.13 8.65
CA GLN A 32 17.36 0.30 9.83
C GLN A 32 16.71 1.15 10.93
N ALA A 33 15.80 0.58 11.70
CA ALA A 33 15.19 1.28 12.82
C ALA A 33 16.28 1.80 13.76
N ASP A 34 16.38 3.13 13.88
CA ASP A 34 17.21 3.73 14.92
C ASP A 34 16.52 3.50 16.26
N THR A 35 17.22 2.80 17.14
CA THR A 35 16.74 2.41 18.47
C THR A 35 17.57 3.06 19.57
N SER A 36 18.47 3.99 19.22
CA SER A 36 19.39 4.63 20.17
C SER A 36 18.70 5.50 21.21
N ALA A 37 17.54 6.09 20.85
CA ALA A 37 16.74 6.95 21.71
C ALA A 37 15.63 6.20 22.49
N ILE A 38 15.51 4.87 22.32
CA ILE A 38 14.50 4.06 23.01
C ILE A 38 14.99 3.76 24.44
N SER A 39 14.12 3.95 25.44
CA SER A 39 14.50 3.80 26.84
C SER A 39 14.47 2.33 27.31
N ASP A 40 13.49 1.55 26.85
CA ASP A 40 13.29 0.17 27.30
C ASP A 40 14.16 -0.81 26.48
N ALA A 41 15.07 -1.51 27.16
CA ALA A 41 15.95 -2.49 26.56
C ALA A 41 15.21 -3.66 25.88
N ASN A 42 14.07 -4.09 26.42
CA ASN A 42 13.27 -5.16 25.82
C ASN A 42 12.65 -4.70 24.50
N VAL A 43 12.20 -3.44 24.44
CA VAL A 43 11.69 -2.83 23.20
C VAL A 43 12.80 -2.77 22.14
N ILE A 44 14.01 -2.35 22.52
CA ILE A 44 15.18 -2.35 21.61
C ILE A 44 15.44 -3.76 21.06
N ILE A 45 15.40 -4.79 21.91
CA ILE A 45 15.63 -6.19 21.50
C ILE A 45 14.55 -6.66 20.53
N SER A 46 13.28 -6.30 20.77
CA SER A 46 12.18 -6.62 19.87
C SER A 46 12.37 -5.96 18.51
N PHE A 47 12.71 -4.67 18.45
CA PHE A 47 13.01 -3.99 17.18
C PHE A 47 14.17 -4.63 16.41
N LYS A 48 15.25 -5.01 17.09
CA LYS A 48 16.36 -5.76 16.48
C LYS A 48 15.92 -7.12 15.95
N SER A 49 14.99 -7.77 16.65
CA SER A 49 14.44 -9.07 16.25
C SER A 49 13.54 -8.98 15.02
N LEU A 50 12.80 -7.87 14.85
CA LEU A 50 12.00 -7.60 13.64
C LEU A 50 12.83 -7.45 12.36
N GLN A 51 14.12 -7.13 12.49
CA GLN A 51 15.02 -7.00 11.34
C GLN A 51 15.60 -8.35 10.86
N LYS A 52 15.39 -9.43 11.62
CA LYS A 52 15.83 -10.78 11.26
C LYS A 52 14.91 -11.38 10.19
N LYS A 53 15.40 -12.42 9.51
CA LYS A 53 14.64 -13.13 8.47
C LYS A 53 13.59 -14.10 9.03
N ASP A 54 13.80 -14.65 10.22
CA ASP A 54 12.97 -15.70 10.81
C ASP A 54 11.60 -15.20 11.29
N ASP A 55 10.53 -15.79 10.77
CA ASP A 55 9.16 -15.33 11.00
C ASP A 55 8.66 -15.64 12.42
N THR A 56 9.14 -16.71 13.05
CA THR A 56 8.78 -17.03 14.44
C THR A 56 9.36 -16.02 15.42
N THR A 57 10.60 -15.58 15.15
CA THR A 57 11.30 -14.54 15.90
C THR A 57 10.61 -13.19 15.74
N LYS A 58 10.20 -12.83 14.50
CA LYS A 58 9.40 -11.62 14.26
C LYS A 58 8.07 -11.67 15.00
N THR A 59 7.36 -12.80 14.91
CA THR A 59 6.03 -12.97 15.55
C THR A 59 6.11 -12.69 17.04
N LYS A 60 7.06 -13.33 17.74
CA LYS A 60 7.26 -13.11 19.18
C LYS A 60 7.62 -11.65 19.49
N ALA A 61 8.53 -11.05 18.72
CA ALA A 61 8.90 -9.65 18.91
C ALA A 61 7.71 -8.69 18.71
N MET A 62 6.81 -8.98 17.75
CA MET A 62 5.60 -8.19 17.57
C MET A 62 4.60 -8.36 18.71
N GLU A 63 4.45 -9.56 19.26
CA GLU A 63 3.59 -9.82 20.43
C GLU A 63 4.12 -9.12 21.69
N ASP A 64 5.44 -9.08 21.86
CA ASP A 64 6.10 -8.37 22.96
C ASP A 64 5.87 -6.84 22.84
N LEU A 65 6.06 -6.28 21.63
CA LEU A 65 5.78 -4.85 21.37
C LEU A 65 4.30 -4.49 21.50
N LEU A 66 3.41 -5.38 21.07
CA LEU A 66 1.97 -5.21 21.22
C LEU A 66 1.56 -5.17 22.69
N SER A 67 2.12 -6.08 23.49
CA SER A 67 1.90 -6.11 24.93
C SER A 67 2.43 -4.84 25.60
N TYR A 68 3.61 -4.37 25.18
CA TYR A 68 4.17 -3.09 25.64
C TYR A 68 3.25 -1.92 25.31
N ALA A 69 2.79 -1.78 24.07
CA ALA A 69 1.90 -0.68 23.67
C ALA A 69 0.59 -0.66 24.47
N LYS A 70 -0.01 -1.84 24.69
CA LYS A 70 -1.23 -1.99 25.52
C LYS A 70 -1.00 -1.64 26.99
N ALA A 71 0.19 -1.91 27.52
CA ALA A 71 0.57 -1.55 28.89
C ALA A 71 0.82 -0.04 29.05
N HIS A 72 0.97 0.70 27.95
CA HIS A 72 1.20 2.15 27.94
C HIS A 72 0.07 2.88 27.19
N PRO A 73 -1.17 2.86 27.70
CA PRO A 73 -2.27 3.62 27.10
C PRO A 73 -2.00 5.12 27.21
N PHE A 74 -2.62 5.93 26.32
CA PHE A 74 -2.42 7.38 26.28
C PHE A 74 -2.66 8.07 27.64
N ASP A 75 -3.66 7.58 28.39
CA ASP A 75 -4.05 8.17 29.68
C ASP A 75 -2.97 7.92 30.77
N SER A 76 -2.03 7.00 30.53
CA SER A 76 -0.86 6.72 31.38
C SER A 76 0.37 7.44 30.83
N ASN A 77 0.69 8.61 31.40
CA ASN A 77 1.87 9.41 31.06
C ASN A 77 2.00 9.79 29.57
N GLY A 78 0.88 9.87 28.84
CA GLY A 78 0.86 10.23 27.43
C GLY A 78 1.10 9.07 26.47
N GLY A 79 1.23 7.83 26.95
CA GLY A 79 1.41 6.61 26.15
C GLY A 79 2.86 6.28 25.81
N VAL A 80 3.08 5.55 24.71
CA VAL A 80 4.41 5.12 24.26
C VAL A 80 5.32 6.30 23.90
N GLU A 81 6.62 6.15 24.15
CA GLU A 81 7.63 7.17 23.87
C GLU A 81 7.75 7.49 22.38
N ASP A 82 8.18 8.72 22.08
CA ASP A 82 8.29 9.21 20.71
C ASP A 82 9.34 8.43 19.89
N ALA A 83 10.43 7.96 20.49
CA ALA A 83 11.45 7.17 19.81
C ALA A 83 10.91 5.84 19.26
N ILE A 84 9.96 5.21 19.96
CA ILE A 84 9.32 3.96 19.49
C ILE A 84 8.50 4.22 18.24
N LEU A 85 7.78 5.35 18.20
CA LEU A 85 6.96 5.71 17.06
C LEU A 85 7.82 6.00 15.81
N ASP A 86 8.99 6.64 15.98
CA ASP A 86 9.93 6.89 14.87
C ASP A 86 10.50 5.58 14.34
N ALA A 87 10.98 4.73 15.25
CA ALA A 87 11.49 3.42 14.91
C ALA A 87 10.43 2.56 14.20
N TRP A 88 9.17 2.61 14.66
CA TRP A 88 8.06 1.85 14.08
C TRP A 88 7.79 2.20 12.63
N LEU A 89 7.76 3.49 12.28
CA LEU A 89 7.46 3.93 10.92
C LEU A 89 8.48 3.40 9.91
N THR A 90 9.76 3.34 10.29
CA THR A 90 10.82 2.81 9.40
C THR A 90 10.65 1.33 9.06
N VAL A 91 10.01 0.54 9.95
CA VAL A 91 9.85 -0.91 9.76
C VAL A 91 8.44 -1.32 9.36
N TYR A 92 7.43 -0.49 9.60
CA TYR A 92 6.02 -0.80 9.38
C TYR A 92 5.72 -1.16 7.92
N ALA A 93 6.16 -0.33 6.97
CA ALA A 93 5.88 -0.54 5.55
C ALA A 93 6.32 -1.95 5.10
N ARG A 94 7.52 -2.37 5.50
CA ARG A 94 8.08 -3.70 5.21
C ARG A 94 7.35 -4.83 5.94
N LEU A 95 7.01 -4.66 7.22
CA LEU A 95 6.34 -5.68 8.02
C LEU A 95 4.88 -5.90 7.62
N SER A 96 4.21 -4.85 7.12
CA SER A 96 2.82 -4.92 6.63
C SER A 96 2.66 -5.80 5.37
N ILE A 97 3.75 -5.98 4.60
CA ILE A 97 3.79 -6.83 3.40
C ILE A 97 4.67 -8.07 3.58
N ASP A 98 5.00 -8.44 4.82
CA ASP A 98 5.82 -9.62 5.10
C ASP A 98 5.16 -10.90 4.52
N ASN A 99 5.95 -11.92 4.16
CA ASN A 99 5.41 -13.17 3.61
C ASN A 99 4.52 -13.92 4.61
N SER A 100 4.86 -13.85 5.90
CA SER A 100 4.08 -14.50 6.96
C SER A 100 2.76 -13.76 7.21
N ARG A 101 1.65 -14.48 7.02
CA ARG A 101 0.30 -13.97 7.33
C ARG A 101 0.20 -13.44 8.77
N ARG A 102 0.79 -14.15 9.73
CA ARG A 102 0.75 -13.78 11.15
C ARG A 102 1.49 -12.47 11.42
N VAL A 103 2.65 -12.28 10.78
CA VAL A 103 3.44 -11.05 10.91
C VAL A 103 2.67 -9.86 10.34
N ARG A 104 2.03 -9.99 9.17
CA ARG A 104 1.18 -8.93 8.59
C ARG A 104 0.01 -8.55 9.51
N GLU A 105 -0.70 -9.54 10.06
CA GLU A 105 -1.79 -9.28 11.00
C GLU A 105 -1.32 -8.54 12.25
N LEU A 106 -0.23 -9.00 12.86
CA LEU A 106 0.35 -8.35 14.03
C LEU A 106 0.87 -6.95 13.72
N ALA A 107 1.39 -6.69 12.51
CA ALA A 107 1.81 -5.36 12.08
C ALA A 107 0.66 -4.36 12.13
N HIS A 108 -0.49 -4.72 11.54
CA HIS A 108 -1.66 -3.84 11.55
C HIS A 108 -2.27 -3.69 12.94
N VAL A 109 -2.29 -4.76 13.75
CA VAL A 109 -2.79 -4.68 15.13
C VAL A 109 -1.88 -3.79 15.99
N LEU A 110 -0.56 -3.93 15.89
CA LEU A 110 0.39 -3.08 16.60
C LEU A 110 0.30 -1.62 16.13
N GLN A 111 0.20 -1.38 14.81
CA GLN A 111 -0.04 -0.05 14.26
C GLN A 111 -1.28 0.61 14.88
N PHE A 112 -2.37 -0.14 15.01
CA PHE A 112 -3.60 0.34 15.67
C PHE A 112 -3.38 0.66 17.15
N GLU A 113 -2.75 -0.22 17.92
CA GLU A 113 -2.49 0.04 19.35
C GLU A 113 -1.56 1.24 19.57
N LEU A 114 -0.55 1.43 18.72
CA LEU A 114 0.31 2.61 18.77
C LEU A 114 -0.46 3.89 18.44
N LEU A 115 -1.42 3.85 17.51
CA LEU A 115 -2.33 4.97 17.24
C LEU A 115 -3.19 5.29 18.47
N GLN A 116 -3.71 4.27 19.16
CA GLN A 116 -4.51 4.46 20.38
C GLN A 116 -3.66 5.01 21.54
N SER A 117 -2.43 4.52 21.69
CA SER A 117 -1.49 4.92 22.73
C SER A 117 -0.94 6.34 22.53
N ALA A 118 -0.63 6.75 21.30
CA ALA A 118 0.01 8.03 21.02
C ALA A 118 -0.93 9.12 20.46
N ARG A 119 -2.12 8.75 19.98
CA ARG A 119 -3.13 9.64 19.38
C ARG A 119 -2.51 10.60 18.35
N LYS A 120 -2.68 11.92 18.54
CA LYS A 120 -2.18 12.98 17.65
C LYS A 120 -0.66 12.96 17.43
N ARG A 121 0.13 12.34 18.34
CA ARG A 121 1.59 12.23 18.16
C ARG A 121 1.96 11.26 17.04
N MET A 122 1.17 10.21 16.84
CA MET A 122 1.37 9.28 15.73
C MET A 122 0.94 9.92 14.40
N GLU A 123 -0.17 10.67 14.42
CA GLU A 123 -0.71 11.35 13.22
C GLU A 123 0.29 12.34 12.59
N LYS A 124 1.02 13.09 13.41
CA LYS A 124 2.04 14.04 12.94
C LYS A 124 3.17 13.41 12.13
N ARG A 125 3.38 12.10 12.30
CA ARG A 125 4.50 11.37 11.71
C ARG A 125 4.12 10.65 10.42
N PHE A 126 2.82 10.50 10.17
CA PHE A 126 2.42 10.24 8.81
C PHE A 126 2.80 11.45 7.98
N PRO A 127 3.36 11.24 6.77
CA PRO A 127 3.63 12.34 5.87
C PRO A 127 2.30 13.06 5.56
N ASN A 128 2.03 14.14 6.28
CA ASN A 128 0.87 15.02 6.05
C ASN A 128 1.15 16.02 4.93
N ASP A 129 2.19 15.78 4.13
CA ASP A 129 2.65 16.73 3.16
C ASP A 129 2.15 16.35 1.77
N GLU A 130 1.02 16.96 1.39
CA GLU A 130 0.57 17.22 0.02
C GLU A 130 1.70 17.79 -0.88
N ARG A 131 2.87 18.11 -0.31
CA ARG A 131 4.01 18.76 -0.96
C ARG A 131 5.30 17.92 -1.07
N SER A 132 5.39 16.76 -0.40
CA SER A 132 6.64 15.94 -0.43
C SER A 132 6.59 14.77 -1.41
N THR A 133 5.40 14.33 -1.83
CA THR A 133 5.27 13.41 -2.96
C THR A 133 5.23 14.23 -4.23
N LYS A 134 6.19 14.03 -5.14
CA LYS A 134 6.02 14.49 -6.53
C LYS A 134 4.66 13.96 -7.00
N PRO A 135 3.86 14.76 -7.74
CA PRO A 135 2.53 14.35 -8.16
C PRO A 135 2.51 12.98 -8.84
N GLU A 136 3.59 12.64 -9.55
CA GLU A 136 3.85 11.33 -10.16
C GLU A 136 3.96 10.17 -9.14
N ASP A 137 4.66 10.37 -8.01
CA ASP A 137 4.81 9.34 -6.96
C ASP A 137 3.53 9.17 -6.12
N ALA A 138 2.78 10.24 -5.92
CA ALA A 138 1.46 10.21 -5.29
C ALA A 138 0.46 9.46 -6.17
N GLU A 139 0.47 9.74 -7.47
CA GLU A 139 -0.35 9.08 -8.48
C GLU A 139 -0.03 7.59 -8.56
N ALA A 140 1.25 7.21 -8.62
CA ALA A 140 1.65 5.80 -8.64
C ALA A 140 1.21 5.02 -7.38
N LYS A 141 1.31 5.62 -6.19
CA LYS A 141 0.83 5.00 -4.95
C LYS A 141 -0.70 4.87 -4.93
N TYR A 142 -1.40 5.91 -5.37
CA TYR A 142 -2.85 5.91 -5.50
C TYR A 142 -3.33 4.82 -6.48
N CYS A 143 -2.69 4.73 -7.66
CA CYS A 143 -2.95 3.70 -8.68
C CYS A 143 -2.81 2.28 -8.13
N ARG A 144 -1.78 2.00 -7.32
CA ARG A 144 -1.60 0.68 -6.70
C ARG A 144 -2.72 0.32 -5.72
N VAL A 145 -3.11 1.27 -4.87
CA VAL A 145 -4.16 1.06 -3.87
C VAL A 145 -5.52 0.89 -4.52
N ILE A 146 -5.86 1.76 -5.48
CA ILE A 146 -7.16 1.69 -6.17
C ILE A 146 -7.25 0.41 -6.99
N SER A 147 -6.19 0.02 -7.72
CA SER A 147 -6.14 -1.24 -8.49
C SER A 147 -6.34 -2.50 -7.63
N ALA A 148 -5.73 -2.54 -6.44
CA ALA A 148 -5.94 -3.63 -5.48
C ALA A 148 -7.39 -3.68 -4.98
N SER A 149 -7.98 -2.50 -4.69
CA SER A 149 -9.38 -2.41 -4.25
C SER A 149 -10.36 -2.87 -5.34
N LEU A 150 -10.15 -2.43 -6.59
CA LEU A 150 -10.98 -2.81 -7.75
C LEU A 150 -10.91 -4.31 -8.00
N SER A 151 -9.70 -4.88 -7.94
CA SER A 151 -9.47 -6.32 -8.13
C SER A 151 -10.15 -7.15 -7.05
N LEU A 152 -10.12 -6.69 -5.79
CA LEU A 152 -10.82 -7.33 -4.68
C LEU A 152 -12.33 -7.31 -4.90
N VAL A 153 -12.90 -6.15 -5.26
CA VAL A 153 -14.35 -6.03 -5.50
C VAL A 153 -14.77 -6.89 -6.69
N ALA A 154 -13.99 -6.91 -7.78
CA ALA A 154 -14.23 -7.79 -8.93
C ALA A 154 -14.20 -9.28 -8.54
N PHE A 155 -13.25 -9.66 -7.69
CA PHE A 155 -13.16 -11.03 -7.15
C PHE A 155 -14.36 -11.37 -6.26
N LEU A 156 -14.82 -10.45 -5.41
CA LEU A 156 -16.00 -10.68 -4.57
C LEU A 156 -17.28 -10.80 -5.41
N ILE A 157 -17.42 -9.98 -6.46
CA ILE A 157 -18.54 -10.06 -7.39
C ILE A 157 -18.55 -11.41 -8.14
N THR A 158 -17.40 -11.99 -8.45
CA THR A 158 -17.34 -13.29 -9.17
C THR A 158 -17.43 -14.50 -8.24
N SER A 159 -16.90 -14.39 -7.02
CA SER A 159 -16.75 -15.53 -6.10
C SER A 159 -17.91 -15.69 -5.12
N VAL A 160 -18.63 -14.61 -4.79
CA VAL A 160 -19.75 -14.66 -3.85
C VAL A 160 -21.05 -15.05 -4.60
N PRO A 161 -21.81 -16.06 -4.13
CA PRO A 161 -23.09 -16.45 -4.72
C PRO A 161 -24.11 -15.31 -4.72
N LYS A 162 -24.98 -15.24 -5.73
CA LYS A 162 -25.97 -14.16 -5.92
C LYS A 162 -26.78 -13.87 -4.65
N ASP A 163 -27.30 -14.90 -3.99
CA ASP A 163 -28.13 -14.80 -2.79
C ASP A 163 -27.42 -14.12 -1.60
N ALA A 164 -26.09 -14.26 -1.50
CA ALA A 164 -25.28 -13.63 -0.46
C ALA A 164 -24.81 -12.23 -0.89
N ARG A 165 -24.68 -11.96 -2.19
CA ARG A 165 -24.34 -10.62 -2.70
C ARG A 165 -25.47 -9.63 -2.48
N GLU A 166 -26.71 -10.07 -2.66
CA GLU A 166 -27.90 -9.22 -2.46
C GLU A 166 -28.01 -8.71 -1.02
N GLN A 167 -27.53 -9.47 -0.03
CA GLN A 167 -27.50 -9.04 1.37
C GLN A 167 -26.56 -7.86 1.64
N HIS A 168 -25.58 -7.65 0.75
CA HIS A 168 -24.57 -6.57 0.85
C HIS A 168 -24.69 -5.57 -0.29
N PHE A 169 -25.84 -5.53 -0.97
CA PHE A 169 -26.09 -4.70 -2.14
C PHE A 169 -25.80 -3.22 -1.90
N ASP A 170 -26.17 -2.68 -0.74
CA ASP A 170 -25.97 -1.26 -0.40
C ASP A 170 -24.49 -0.88 -0.35
N LEU A 171 -23.61 -1.79 0.09
CA LEU A 171 -22.16 -1.57 0.14
C LEU A 171 -21.54 -1.57 -1.26
N TYR A 172 -21.99 -2.47 -2.14
CA TYR A 172 -21.59 -2.46 -3.54
C TYR A 172 -22.09 -1.20 -4.25
N LYS A 173 -23.31 -0.77 -3.95
CA LYS A 173 -23.89 0.45 -4.49
C LYS A 173 -23.12 1.69 -4.06
N GLU A 174 -22.77 1.81 -2.78
CA GLU A 174 -21.96 2.92 -2.26
C GLU A 174 -20.58 2.95 -2.93
N TYR A 175 -19.91 1.79 -3.01
CA TYR A 175 -18.60 1.67 -3.66
C TYR A 175 -18.65 2.03 -5.15
N LEU A 176 -19.59 1.44 -5.89
CA LEU A 176 -19.81 1.68 -7.32
C LEU A 176 -20.43 3.05 -7.62
N SER A 177 -20.85 3.82 -6.62
CA SER A 177 -21.32 5.19 -6.82
C SER A 177 -20.20 6.23 -6.68
N ASN A 178 -19.01 5.81 -6.24
CA ASN A 178 -17.89 6.71 -6.00
C ASN A 178 -17.17 7.06 -7.31
N GLU A 179 -17.19 8.33 -7.69
CA GLU A 179 -16.58 8.85 -8.92
C GLU A 179 -15.11 8.46 -9.08
N LYS A 180 -14.37 8.35 -7.98
CA LYS A 180 -12.94 7.96 -7.98
C LYS A 180 -12.68 6.55 -8.48
N VAL A 181 -13.64 5.63 -8.29
CA VAL A 181 -13.57 4.25 -8.83
C VAL A 181 -13.52 4.30 -10.35
N TRP A 182 -14.14 5.29 -10.93
CA TRP A 182 -14.47 5.37 -12.34
C TRP A 182 -13.50 6.26 -13.12
N GLU A 183 -13.07 7.35 -12.52
CA GLU A 183 -11.87 8.08 -12.93
C GLU A 183 -10.65 7.14 -12.98
N SER A 184 -10.61 6.13 -12.09
CA SER A 184 -9.46 5.24 -12.02
C SER A 184 -9.28 4.25 -13.17
N VAL A 185 -10.33 4.04 -13.96
CA VAL A 185 -10.28 3.22 -15.17
C VAL A 185 -9.42 3.89 -16.26
N ASN A 186 -9.22 5.22 -16.17
CA ASN A 186 -8.47 6.00 -17.14
C ASN A 186 -6.99 6.19 -16.80
N TYR A 187 -6.55 5.79 -15.60
CA TYR A 187 -5.12 5.91 -15.27
C TYR A 187 -4.32 4.98 -16.17
N ALA A 188 -3.32 5.55 -16.86
CA ALA A 188 -2.55 4.91 -17.93
C ALA A 188 -1.61 3.75 -17.47
N GLU A 189 -1.80 3.21 -16.26
CA GLU A 189 -1.05 2.04 -15.80
C GLU A 189 -1.73 0.75 -16.29
N SER A 190 -0.94 -0.13 -16.93
CA SER A 190 -1.43 -1.35 -17.60
C SER A 190 -2.20 -2.32 -16.68
N GLY A 191 -1.98 -2.25 -15.36
CA GLY A 191 -2.70 -3.03 -14.35
C GLY A 191 -4.02 -2.42 -13.91
N THR A 192 -4.07 -1.10 -13.71
CA THR A 192 -5.23 -0.37 -13.16
C THR A 192 -6.36 -0.29 -14.18
N ALA A 193 -6.04 0.01 -15.44
CA ALA A 193 -7.02 0.02 -16.53
C ALA A 193 -7.63 -1.38 -16.75
N LYS A 194 -6.84 -2.46 -16.66
CA LYS A 194 -7.33 -3.83 -16.83
C LYS A 194 -8.25 -4.28 -15.69
N ALA A 195 -7.87 -3.98 -14.44
CA ALA A 195 -8.69 -4.27 -13.27
C ALA A 195 -9.99 -3.45 -13.27
N GLY A 196 -9.90 -2.16 -13.61
CA GLY A 196 -11.03 -1.26 -13.77
C GLY A 196 -12.00 -1.74 -14.86
N LEU A 197 -11.52 -2.03 -16.06
CA LEU A 197 -12.35 -2.55 -17.15
C LEU A 197 -13.01 -3.90 -16.83
N SER A 198 -12.30 -4.78 -16.11
CA SER A 198 -12.86 -6.06 -15.65
C SER A 198 -13.99 -5.85 -14.64
N LEU A 199 -13.83 -4.91 -13.71
CA LEU A 199 -14.88 -4.54 -12.77
C LEU A 199 -16.07 -3.90 -13.48
N VAL A 200 -15.83 -3.00 -14.44
CA VAL A 200 -16.88 -2.37 -15.27
C VAL A 200 -17.73 -3.44 -15.95
N ALA A 201 -17.09 -4.40 -16.65
CA ALA A 201 -17.79 -5.46 -17.35
C ALA A 201 -18.67 -6.30 -16.40
N LEU A 202 -18.13 -6.71 -15.26
CA LEU A 202 -18.85 -7.50 -14.26
C LEU A 202 -19.98 -6.72 -13.57
N ALA A 203 -19.77 -5.43 -13.31
CA ALA A 203 -20.77 -4.55 -12.72
C ALA A 203 -21.94 -4.30 -13.69
N PHE A 204 -21.67 -4.16 -15.00
CA PHE A 204 -22.73 -4.08 -16.02
C PHE A 204 -23.54 -5.38 -16.14
N GLU A 205 -22.90 -6.54 -16.00
CA GLU A 205 -23.54 -7.84 -16.10
C GLU A 205 -24.41 -8.17 -14.87
N HIS A 206 -23.98 -7.76 -13.67
CA HIS A 206 -24.63 -8.14 -12.42
C HIS A 206 -25.41 -7.02 -11.70
N TYR A 207 -25.15 -5.75 -12.02
CA TYR A 207 -25.70 -4.58 -11.31
C TYR A 207 -26.17 -3.49 -12.29
N ARG A 208 -26.74 -3.90 -13.42
CA ARG A 208 -27.21 -3.02 -14.51
C ARG A 208 -28.04 -1.82 -14.01
N GLU A 209 -28.89 -2.02 -13.00
CA GLU A 209 -29.77 -0.98 -12.44
C GLU A 209 -29.01 0.15 -11.74
N ILE A 210 -27.83 -0.15 -11.15
CA ILE A 210 -26.95 0.84 -10.50
C ILE A 210 -26.08 1.57 -11.53
N MET A 211 -25.72 0.89 -12.62
CA MET A 211 -24.80 1.41 -13.65
C MET A 211 -25.45 2.42 -14.59
N VAL A 212 -26.75 2.27 -14.90
CA VAL A 212 -27.48 3.14 -15.84
C VAL A 212 -27.54 4.62 -15.42
N PRO A 213 -27.79 4.99 -14.14
CA PRO A 213 -27.77 6.38 -13.68
C PRO A 213 -26.39 7.05 -13.75
N GLN A 214 -25.31 6.26 -13.68
CA GLN A 214 -23.93 6.73 -13.63
C GLN A 214 -23.28 6.83 -15.03
N LYS A 215 -24.06 6.60 -16.10
CA LYS A 215 -23.59 6.59 -17.50
C LYS A 215 -22.76 7.82 -17.91
N HIS A 216 -23.10 8.99 -17.39
CA HIS A 216 -22.40 10.24 -17.66
C HIS A 216 -20.95 10.26 -17.14
N VAL A 217 -20.65 9.55 -16.04
CA VAL A 217 -19.32 9.47 -15.40
C VAL A 217 -18.36 8.58 -16.19
N TYR A 218 -18.86 7.53 -16.86
CA TYR A 218 -18.04 6.66 -17.72
C TYR A 218 -17.82 7.23 -19.11
N GLN A 219 -18.82 7.89 -19.68
CA GLN A 219 -18.75 8.42 -21.03
C GLN A 219 -17.82 9.63 -21.15
N SER A 220 -17.63 10.41 -20.08
CA SER A 220 -16.61 11.46 -20.02
C SER A 220 -15.19 10.90 -19.84
N SER A 221 -15.10 9.68 -19.31
CA SER A 221 -13.88 9.06 -18.83
C SER A 221 -13.25 8.15 -19.88
N VAL A 222 -14.05 7.29 -20.52
CA VAL A 222 -13.62 6.44 -21.62
C VAL A 222 -13.85 7.21 -22.90
N HIS A 223 -12.79 7.62 -23.62
CA HIS A 223 -12.93 7.97 -25.03
C HIS A 223 -13.27 6.69 -25.79
N PHE A 224 -14.55 6.33 -25.74
CA PHE A 224 -15.09 5.18 -26.44
C PHE A 224 -15.13 5.59 -27.90
N ASP A 225 -14.12 5.17 -28.66
CA ASP A 225 -14.12 5.33 -30.10
C ASP A 225 -15.31 4.50 -30.64
N GLU A 226 -16.40 5.20 -30.97
CA GLU A 226 -17.62 4.62 -31.54
C GLU A 226 -17.36 3.86 -32.86
N GLY A 227 -16.13 3.92 -33.39
CA GLY A 227 -15.69 3.18 -34.56
C GLY A 227 -15.58 1.65 -34.40
N ASN A 228 -15.51 1.10 -33.18
CA ASN A 228 -15.33 -0.36 -32.99
C ASN A 228 -16.55 -1.09 -32.39
N ALA A 229 -17.70 -0.41 -32.27
CA ALA A 229 -18.95 -1.00 -31.77
C ALA A 229 -19.87 -1.55 -32.88
N ARG A 230 -19.37 -1.79 -34.09
CA ARG A 230 -20.13 -2.45 -35.17
C ARG A 230 -20.05 -3.98 -35.14
N GLY A 231 -19.99 -4.57 -33.95
CA GLY A 231 -19.84 -6.02 -33.79
C GLY A 231 -20.80 -6.67 -32.79
N LEU A 232 -21.62 -5.89 -32.09
CA LEU A 232 -22.60 -6.41 -31.13
C LEU A 232 -23.99 -5.81 -31.38
N ASP A 233 -24.40 -5.84 -32.66
CA ASP A 233 -25.82 -5.88 -32.99
C ASP A 233 -26.30 -7.32 -32.79
N CYS A 234 -26.82 -7.62 -31.60
CA CYS A 234 -27.79 -8.68 -31.46
C CYS A 234 -29.18 -8.04 -31.57
N GLU A 235 -29.77 -8.14 -32.76
CA GLU A 235 -31.21 -7.99 -32.96
C GLU A 235 -31.98 -8.98 -32.07
N VAL A 236 -33.13 -8.48 -31.60
CA VAL A 236 -34.33 -9.12 -31.03
C VAL A 236 -34.33 -10.64 -30.87
#